data_AF-A0AA86N197-F1
#
_entry.id   AF-A0AA86N197-F1
#
_cell.length_a   1.000
_cell.length_b   1.000
_cell.length_c   1.000
_cell.angle_alpha   90.00
_cell.angle_beta   90.00
_cell.angle_gamma   90.00
#
_symmetry.space_group_name_H-M   'P 1'
#
loop_
_entity.id
_entity.type
_entity.pdbx_description
1 polymer ?
#
loop_
_entity_poly.entity_id
_entity_poly.type
_entity_poly.pdbx_seq_one_letter_code
_entity_poly.pdbx_strand_id
1 'polypeptide(L)'
;MKKKTVLDEDEEKLIADYERGAFRPVKNQDRARKEAMEAARRYMRKDARINIRLSTADLEMLKRRAAEEGLPYQSLIASILHKYVSRSAPHTN
;
A
#
# COMPACT_ATOMS: atom_id res chain seq x y z
N MET A 1 0.44 -18.90 13.23
CA MET A 1 0.01 -19.19 11.84
C MET A 1 0.64 -18.14 10.93
N LYS A 2 1.55 -18.52 10.02
CA LYS A 2 2.22 -17.57 9.12
C LYS A 2 1.17 -17.02 8.15
N LYS A 3 0.89 -15.71 8.20
CA LYS A 3 0.05 -15.03 7.20
C LYS A 3 0.71 -15.25 5.84
N LYS A 4 0.00 -15.93 4.94
CA LYS A 4 0.39 -16.03 3.53
C LYS A 4 0.19 -14.64 2.93
N THR A 5 1.22 -13.82 2.95
CA THR A 5 1.24 -12.55 2.21
C THR A 5 1.12 -12.90 0.75
N VAL A 6 -0.02 -12.57 0.14
CA VAL A 6 -0.14 -12.56 -1.31
C VAL A 6 0.66 -11.34 -1.73
N LEU A 7 1.90 -11.58 -2.14
CA LEU A 7 2.80 -10.56 -2.67
C LEU A 7 2.38 -10.31 -4.11
N ASP A 8 2.37 -9.05 -4.53
CA ASP A 8 2.25 -8.75 -5.95
C ASP A 8 3.57 -9.03 -6.69
N GLU A 9 3.52 -9.05 -8.03
CA GLU A 9 4.68 -9.39 -8.87
C GLU A 9 5.87 -8.45 -8.62
N ASP A 10 5.60 -7.19 -8.27
CA ASP A 10 6.62 -6.18 -7.96
C ASP A 10 7.26 -6.44 -6.58
N GLU A 11 6.46 -6.79 -5.58
CA GLU A 11 6.93 -7.18 -4.24
C GLU A 11 7.77 -8.46 -4.31
N GLU A 12 7.35 -9.47 -5.07
CA GLU A 12 8.12 -10.70 -5.29
C GLU A 12 9.47 -10.41 -5.98
N LYS A 13 9.45 -9.57 -7.02
CA LYS A 13 10.66 -9.17 -7.74
C LYS A 13 11.61 -8.37 -6.84
N LEU A 14 11.09 -7.45 -6.03
CA LEU A 14 11.87 -6.66 -5.08
C LEU A 14 12.60 -7.56 -4.07
N ILE A 15 11.90 -8.58 -3.55
CA ILE A 15 12.50 -9.56 -2.62
C ILE A 15 13.58 -10.37 -3.35
N ALA A 16 13.30 -10.85 -4.56
CA ALA A 16 14.28 -11.62 -5.34
C ALA A 16 15.54 -10.79 -5.67
N ASP A 17 15.38 -9.50 -5.99
CA ASP A 17 16.50 -8.58 -6.26
C ASP A 17 17.31 -8.28 -5.00
N TYR A 18 16.65 -8.24 -3.83
CA TYR A 18 17.31 -8.10 -2.54
C TYR A 18 18.13 -9.33 -2.18
N GLU A 19 17.55 -10.52 -2.28
CA GLU A 19 18.22 -11.80 -2.00
C GLU A 19 19.41 -12.05 -2.93
N ARG A 20 19.32 -11.60 -4.19
CA ARG A 20 20.42 -11.69 -5.16
C ARG A 20 21.50 -10.62 -4.99
N GLY A 21 21.35 -9.70 -4.04
CA GLY A 21 22.33 -8.64 -3.79
C GLY A 21 22.49 -7.67 -4.96
N ALA A 22 21.44 -7.46 -5.76
CA ALA A 22 21.49 -6.62 -6.95
C ALA A 22 21.62 -5.11 -6.64
N PHE A 23 21.36 -4.71 -5.40
CA PHE A 23 21.41 -3.31 -4.98
C PHE A 23 22.85 -2.81 -4.78
N ARG A 24 23.18 -1.72 -5.47
CA ARG A 24 24.44 -1.00 -5.29
C ARG A 24 24.23 0.25 -4.42
N PRO A 25 25.11 0.54 -3.45
CA PRO A 25 25.00 1.73 -2.63
C PRO A 25 25.16 3.00 -3.49
N VAL A 26 24.22 3.93 -3.33
CA VAL A 26 24.27 5.24 -3.98
C VAL A 26 25.38 6.11 -3.37
N LYS A 27 26.04 6.92 -4.20
CA LYS A 27 27.22 7.73 -3.82
C LYS A 27 26.97 8.68 -2.64
N ASN A 28 25.76 9.21 -2.48
CA ASN A 28 25.39 10.10 -1.38
C ASN A 28 24.17 9.54 -0.64
N GLN A 29 24.43 8.67 0.33
CA GLN A 29 23.37 7.98 1.07
C GLN A 29 22.52 8.93 1.90
N ASP A 30 23.09 9.99 2.47
CA ASP A 30 22.34 10.93 3.30
C ASP A 30 21.33 11.73 2.49
N ARG A 31 21.72 12.17 1.28
CA ARG A 31 20.78 12.85 0.37
C ARG A 31 19.68 11.91 -0.10
N ALA A 32 20.04 10.70 -0.53
CA ALA A 32 19.06 9.71 -0.99
C ALA A 32 18.08 9.28 0.11
N ARG A 33 18.56 9.13 1.35
CA ARG A 33 17.69 8.85 2.52
C ARG A 33 16.71 9.99 2.76
N LYS A 34 17.16 11.24 2.67
CA LYS A 34 16.31 12.41 2.88
C LYS A 34 15.23 12.51 1.80
N GLU A 35 15.59 12.35 0.54
CA GLU A 35 14.66 12.33 -0.60
C GLU A 35 13.63 11.20 -0.46
N ALA A 36 14.08 9.98 -0.11
CA ALA A 36 13.18 8.85 0.13
C ALA A 36 12.22 9.09 1.32
N MET A 37 12.71 9.68 2.41
CA MET A 37 11.86 10.07 3.55
C MET A 37 10.82 11.11 3.15
N GLU A 38 11.21 12.12 2.37
CA GLU A 38 10.30 13.17 1.90
C GLU A 38 9.24 12.61 0.96
N ALA A 39 9.62 11.73 0.03
CA ALA A 39 8.70 11.02 -0.86
C ALA A 39 7.70 10.16 -0.06
N ALA A 40 8.19 9.36 0.89
CA ALA A 40 7.34 8.54 1.76
C ALA A 40 6.39 9.40 2.60
N ARG A 41 6.87 10.53 3.15
CA ARG A 41 6.03 11.46 3.91
C ARG A 41 4.95 12.10 3.05
N ARG A 42 5.25 12.46 1.79
CA ARG A 42 4.25 13.00 0.85
C ARG A 42 3.18 11.96 0.53
N TYR A 43 3.59 10.72 0.24
CA TYR A 43 2.69 9.63 -0.08
C TYR A 43 1.77 9.24 1.08
N MET A 44 2.28 9.30 2.31
CA MET A 44 1.51 8.94 3.51
C MET A 44 0.55 10.05 3.99
N ARG A 45 0.59 11.25 3.40
CA ARG A 45 -0.36 12.32 3.73
C ARG A 45 -1.73 11.95 3.19
N LYS A 46 -2.67 11.69 4.09
CA LYS A 46 -4.10 11.49 3.79
C LYS A 46 -4.81 12.84 3.74
N ASP A 47 -4.49 13.66 2.75
CA ASP A 47 -4.97 15.05 2.63
C ASP A 47 -6.28 15.18 1.82
N ALA A 48 -6.64 14.17 1.03
CA ALA A 48 -7.92 14.12 0.32
C ALA A 48 -9.06 13.54 1.19
N ARG A 49 -10.23 14.20 1.20
CA ARG A 49 -11.47 13.70 1.80
C ARG A 49 -12.48 13.35 0.71
N ILE A 50 -13.14 12.20 0.85
CA ILE A 50 -14.19 11.74 -0.07
C ILE A 50 -15.48 11.46 0.73
N ASN A 51 -16.63 11.79 0.17
CA ASN A 51 -17.94 11.42 0.72
C ASN A 51 -18.57 10.40 -0.23
N ILE A 52 -18.88 9.20 0.27
CA ILE A 52 -19.46 8.10 -0.50
C ILE A 52 -20.76 7.67 0.17
N ARG A 53 -21.80 7.48 -0.63
CA ARG A 53 -23.05 6.83 -0.19
C ARG A 53 -22.94 5.33 -0.41
N LEU A 54 -23.25 4.57 0.62
CA LEU A 54 -23.28 3.10 0.61
C LEU A 54 -24.63 2.63 1.13
N SER A 55 -25.08 1.46 0.69
CA SER A 55 -26.25 0.82 1.30
C SER A 55 -25.92 0.37 2.72
N THR A 56 -26.94 0.27 3.58
CA THR A 56 -26.76 -0.21 4.96
C THR A 56 -26.22 -1.64 4.99
N ALA A 57 -26.65 -2.48 4.03
CA ALA A 57 -26.20 -3.86 3.91
C ALA A 57 -24.69 -3.94 3.57
N ASP A 58 -24.21 -3.13 2.63
CA ASP A 58 -22.80 -3.10 2.24
C ASP A 58 -21.91 -2.58 3.38
N LEU A 59 -22.38 -1.56 4.11
CA LEU A 59 -21.66 -1.01 5.25
C LEU A 59 -21.46 -2.06 6.36
N GLU A 60 -22.50 -2.83 6.67
CA GLU A 60 -22.41 -3.91 7.67
C GLU A 60 -21.47 -5.03 7.21
N MET A 61 -21.51 -5.39 5.93
CA MET A 61 -20.61 -6.40 5.37
C MET A 61 -19.14 -5.95 5.40
N LEU A 62 -18.88 -4.67 5.11
CA LEU A 62 -17.53 -4.07 5.23
C LEU A 62 -17.04 -4.07 6.67
N LYS A 63 -17.89 -3.72 7.64
CA LYS A 63 -17.53 -3.76 9.06
C LYS A 63 -17.18 -5.18 9.51
N ARG A 64 -17.95 -6.19 9.09
CA ARG A 64 -17.66 -7.60 9.39
C ARG A 64 -16.30 -8.03 8.85
N ARG A 65 -16.04 -7.78 7.56
CA ARG A 65 -14.74 -8.11 6.94
C ARG A 65 -13.58 -7.38 7.62
N ALA A 66 -13.77 -6.11 7.97
CA ALA A 66 -12.76 -5.34 8.68
C ALA A 66 -12.47 -5.92 10.08
N ALA A 67 -13.50 -6.35 10.80
CA ALA A 67 -13.35 -7.02 12.09
C ALA A 67 -12.63 -8.36 11.98
N GLU A 68 -12.92 -9.16 10.94
CA GLU A 68 -12.20 -10.41 10.64
C GLU A 68 -10.70 -10.18 10.37
N GLU A 69 -10.37 -9.10 9.66
CA GLU A 69 -8.97 -8.72 9.40
C GLU A 69 -8.28 -8.00 10.58
N GLY A 70 -9.04 -7.62 11.62
CA GLY A 70 -8.55 -6.86 12.77
C GLY A 70 -8.22 -5.40 12.44
N LEU A 71 -8.87 -4.83 11.42
CA LEU A 71 -8.64 -3.45 10.94
C LEU A 71 -9.90 -2.59 11.12
N PRO A 72 -9.76 -1.26 11.32
CA PRO A 72 -10.90 -0.36 11.22
C PRO A 72 -11.50 -0.39 9.81
N TYR A 73 -12.84 -0.40 9.69
CA TYR A 73 -13.52 -0.45 8.38
C TYR A 73 -13.08 0.67 7.42
N GLN A 74 -12.80 1.86 7.93
CA GLN A 74 -12.27 2.98 7.14
C GLN A 74 -10.88 2.69 6.57
N SER A 75 -10.04 1.98 7.33
CA SER A 75 -8.70 1.57 6.88
C SER A 75 -8.78 0.46 5.83
N LEU A 76 -9.73 -0.46 5.96
CA LEU A 76 -10.00 -1.47 4.95
C LEU A 76 -10.47 -0.82 3.64
N ILE A 77 -11.42 0.12 3.69
CA ILE A 77 -11.90 0.86 2.51
C ILE A 77 -10.74 1.60 1.84
N ALA A 78 -9.92 2.31 2.61
CA ALA A 78 -8.74 3.00 2.08
C ALA A 78 -7.74 2.03 1.44
N SER A 79 -7.49 0.87 2.04
CA SER A 79 -6.61 -0.16 1.49
C SER A 79 -7.14 -0.74 0.19
N ILE A 80 -8.44 -1.00 0.08
CA ILE A 80 -9.07 -1.52 -1.15
C ILE A 80 -8.97 -0.49 -2.28
N LEU A 81 -9.30 0.77 -2.00
CA LEU A 81 -9.17 1.86 -2.98
C LEU A 81 -7.72 2.00 -3.46
N HIS A 82 -6.78 1.95 -2.51
CA HIS A 82 -5.36 2.01 -2.83
C HIS A 82 -4.92 0.85 -3.72
N LYS A 83 -5.23 -0.39 -3.34
CA LYS A 83 -4.92 -1.59 -4.13
C LYS A 83 -5.55 -1.55 -5.53
N TYR A 84 -6.78 -1.03 -5.63
CA TYR A 84 -7.47 -0.89 -6.91
C TYR A 84 -6.73 0.10 -7.83
N VAL A 85 -6.38 1.28 -7.32
CA VAL A 85 -5.64 2.29 -8.11
C VAL A 85 -4.24 1.82 -8.47
N SER A 86 -3.50 1.22 -7.52
CA SER A 86 -2.15 0.68 -7.77
C SER A 86 -2.16 -0.44 -8.82
N ARG A 87 -3.20 -1.28 -8.84
CA ARG A 87 -3.33 -2.38 -9.81
C ARG A 87 -3.82 -1.91 -11.19
N SER A 88 -4.58 -0.81 -11.24
CA SER A 88 -5.14 -0.25 -12.49
C SER A 88 -4.26 0.79 -13.15
N ALA A 89 -3.13 1.20 -12.55
CA ALA A 89 -2.16 2.07 -13.18
C ALA A 89 -1.15 1.22 -13.97
N PRO A 90 -1.30 1.04 -15.30
CA PRO A 90 -0.18 0.64 -16.12
C PRO A 90 0.92 1.68 -15.93
N HIS A 91 2.13 1.16 -15.76
CA HIS A 91 3.33 1.94 -15.52
C HIS A 91 3.43 3.04 -16.59
N THR A 92 3.32 4.29 -16.16
CA THR A 92 3.63 5.45 -16.99
C THR A 92 4.63 6.31 -16.26
N ASN A 93 5.90 5.91 -16.36
CA ASN A 93 7.09 6.75 -16.58
C ASN A 93 8.33 5.86 -16.62
#